data_AF-M7ZS68-F1
#
_entry.id   AF-M7ZS68-F1
#
_cell.length_a   1.000
_cell.length_b   1.000
_cell.length_c   1.000
_cell.angle_alpha   90.00
_cell.angle_beta   90.00
_cell.angle_gamma   90.00
#
_symmetry.space_group_name_H-M   'P 1'
#
loop_
_entity.id
_entity.type
_entity.pdbx_description
1 polymer ?
#
loop_
_entity_poly.entity_id
_entity_poly.type
_entity_poly.pdbx_seq_one_letter_code
_entity_poly.pdbx_strand_id
1 'polypeptide(L)'
;MWVPGSWRLSAGGVPEDTISINHNWFNAYNLHWVWNLLHEDHKVAKEYIEDIRDICDNFEALCQRNLAANTGMNFHDFFIFITRFVLVNVIELYHVQEPEDAKVNLPEATHHYVYNLMQIREVASKMISADAFSIENLCVISEGNRSAMSDVTKILKDDGFRRLWMTLSEAYECIRRGQRILYEVRYLNQEGCLSVTCSKSDCNVVDRITFFMREIHGPEDLVRLIDTALPER
;
A
#
# COMPACT_ATOMS: atom_id res chain seq x y z
N MET A 1 23.58 4.11 6.86
CA MET A 1 23.14 5.45 7.29
C MET A 1 21.64 5.52 7.12
N TRP A 2 20.90 6.01 8.12
CA TRP A 2 19.47 6.27 7.97
C TRP A 2 19.28 7.73 7.54
N VAL A 3 18.48 7.96 6.51
CA VAL A 3 18.26 9.28 5.92
C VAL A 3 16.75 9.52 5.85
N PRO A 4 16.21 10.53 6.55
CA PRO A 4 14.81 10.91 6.41
C PRO A 4 14.49 11.35 4.97
N GLY A 5 13.25 11.18 4.55
CA GLY A 5 12.77 11.74 3.29
C GLY A 5 13.00 13.26 3.25
N SER A 6 13.40 13.78 2.09
CA SER A 6 13.74 15.19 1.76
C SER A 6 15.19 15.68 2.00
N TRP A 7 16.10 14.84 2.49
CA TRP A 7 17.50 15.25 2.68
C TRP A 7 18.28 15.17 1.36
N ARG A 8 18.84 16.30 0.91
CA ARG A 8 19.78 16.34 -0.22
C ARG A 8 21.18 16.01 0.29
N LEU A 9 21.70 14.86 -0.12
CA LEU A 9 23.05 14.42 0.21
C LEU A 9 23.91 14.44 -1.05
N SER A 10 25.13 14.97 -0.94
CA SER A 10 26.16 14.82 -1.96
C SER A 10 27.11 13.72 -1.52
N ALA A 11 27.53 12.84 -2.43
CA ALA A 11 28.49 11.76 -2.17
C ALA A 11 29.95 12.27 -2.09
N GLY A 12 30.15 13.48 -1.60
CA GLY A 12 31.49 14.05 -1.43
C GLY A 12 32.28 13.27 -0.37
N GLY A 13 33.46 12.76 -0.73
CA GLY A 13 34.39 12.10 0.19
C GLY A 13 34.33 10.57 0.23
N VAL A 14 33.67 9.93 -0.73
CA VAL A 14 33.69 8.47 -0.89
C VAL A 14 35.01 8.06 -1.59
N PRO A 15 35.84 7.16 -1.01
CA PRO A 15 37.05 6.64 -1.67
C PRO A 15 36.72 6.01 -3.03
N GLU A 16 37.65 6.09 -3.99
CA GLU A 16 37.47 5.66 -5.39
C GLU A 16 36.94 4.21 -5.52
N ASP A 17 37.24 3.33 -4.56
CA ASP A 17 36.82 1.92 -4.54
C ASP A 17 35.69 1.61 -3.55
N THR A 18 34.59 2.38 -3.58
CA THR A 18 33.44 2.12 -2.71
C THR A 18 32.18 1.78 -3.50
N ILE A 19 31.64 0.58 -3.29
CA ILE A 19 30.29 0.21 -3.72
C ILE A 19 29.33 0.48 -2.56
N SER A 20 28.28 1.26 -2.81
CA SER A 20 27.21 1.48 -1.84
C SER A 20 25.87 1.02 -2.42
N ILE A 21 25.03 0.45 -1.56
CA ILE A 21 23.65 0.04 -1.88
C ILE A 21 22.72 0.85 -0.99
N ASN A 22 21.72 1.48 -1.58
CA ASN A 22 20.68 2.24 -0.89
C ASN A 22 19.31 1.62 -1.21
N HIS A 23 18.47 1.47 -0.19
CA HIS A 23 17.07 1.09 -0.35
C HIS A 23 16.18 2.23 0.13
N ASN A 24 15.41 2.79 -0.80
CA ASN A 24 14.30 3.68 -0.48
C ASN A 24 13.13 2.86 0.06
N TRP A 25 12.45 3.38 1.09
CA TRP A 25 11.29 2.75 1.69
C TRP A 25 10.27 3.83 2.06
N PHE A 26 8.99 3.44 2.06
CA PHE A 26 7.91 4.31 2.51
C PHE A 26 6.89 3.51 3.31
N ASN A 27 6.07 4.22 4.07
CA ASN A 27 5.03 3.69 4.93
C ASN A 27 3.86 4.69 5.00
N ALA A 28 2.86 4.40 5.83
CA ALA A 28 1.68 5.27 5.98
C ALA A 28 2.02 6.73 6.38
N TYR A 29 3.11 6.97 7.12
CA TYR A 29 3.48 8.31 7.57
C TYR A 29 3.97 9.20 6.42
N ASN A 30 4.76 8.66 5.49
CA ASN A 30 5.32 9.42 4.38
C ASN A 30 4.64 9.15 3.03
N LEU A 31 3.57 8.34 2.98
CA LEU A 31 2.86 7.99 1.74
C LEU A 31 2.42 9.22 0.94
N HIS A 32 1.98 10.28 1.61
CA HIS A 32 1.58 11.53 0.95
C HIS A 32 2.75 12.24 0.26
N TRP A 33 3.98 12.11 0.78
CA TRP A 33 5.18 12.65 0.13
C TRP A 33 5.52 11.85 -1.12
N VAL A 34 5.35 10.53 -1.07
CA VAL A 34 5.56 9.65 -2.23
C VAL A 34 4.60 10.04 -3.36
N TRP A 35 3.31 10.21 -3.07
CA TRP A 35 2.36 10.67 -4.07
C TRP A 35 2.72 12.04 -4.63
N ASN A 36 3.06 13.01 -3.78
CA ASN A 36 3.46 14.33 -4.24
C ASN A 36 4.71 14.27 -5.16
N LEU A 37 5.71 13.45 -4.81
CA LEU A 37 6.90 13.24 -5.64
C LEU A 37 6.52 12.67 -7.00
N LEU A 38 5.77 11.57 -7.03
CA LEU A 38 5.32 10.95 -8.28
C LEU A 38 4.52 11.92 -9.14
N HIS A 39 3.66 12.72 -8.50
CA HIS A 39 2.82 13.68 -9.20
C HIS A 39 3.61 14.83 -9.83
N GLU A 40 4.60 15.38 -9.11
CA GLU A 40 5.46 16.43 -9.66
C GLU A 40 6.42 15.87 -10.73
N ASP A 41 7.01 14.69 -10.51
CA ASP A 41 7.90 14.08 -11.50
C ASP A 41 7.13 13.65 -12.77
N HIS A 42 5.84 13.31 -12.65
CA HIS A 42 4.97 13.06 -13.81
C HIS A 42 4.76 14.33 -14.63
N LYS A 43 4.50 15.47 -13.99
CA LYS A 43 4.39 16.76 -14.69
C LYS A 43 5.68 17.12 -15.41
N VAL A 44 6.82 16.98 -14.73
CA VAL A 44 8.13 17.24 -15.34
C VAL A 44 8.37 16.30 -16.52
N ALA A 45 8.07 15.01 -16.39
CA ALA A 45 8.20 14.05 -17.48
C ALA A 45 7.31 14.43 -18.66
N LYS A 46 6.06 14.83 -18.40
CA LYS A 46 5.08 15.27 -19.41
C LYS A 46 5.57 16.51 -20.16
N GLU A 47 6.01 17.54 -19.43
CA GLU A 47 6.54 18.78 -20.00
C GLU A 47 7.79 18.55 -20.87
N TYR A 48 8.64 17.59 -20.49
CA TYR A 48 9.89 17.32 -21.19
C TYR A 48 9.71 16.73 -22.59
N ILE A 49 8.60 16.02 -22.84
CA ILE A 49 8.29 15.38 -24.12
C ILE A 49 7.06 15.98 -24.81
N GLU A 50 6.60 17.15 -24.36
CA GLU A 50 5.36 17.78 -24.83
C GLU A 50 5.37 18.05 -26.35
N ASP A 51 6.56 18.26 -26.93
CA ASP A 51 6.79 18.52 -28.35
C ASP A 51 6.36 17.37 -29.27
N ILE A 52 6.31 16.13 -28.77
CA ILE A 52 5.90 14.96 -29.54
C ILE A 52 4.46 14.52 -29.28
N ARG A 53 3.67 15.28 -28.49
CA ARG A 53 2.29 14.90 -28.12
C ARG A 53 1.42 14.61 -29.35
N ASP A 54 1.43 15.49 -30.34
CA ASP A 54 0.53 15.42 -31.50
C ASP A 54 0.89 14.32 -32.50
N ILE A 55 2.10 13.75 -32.39
CA ILE A 55 2.60 12.67 -33.26
C ILE A 55 2.69 11.33 -32.52
N CYS A 56 2.30 11.28 -31.25
CA CYS A 56 2.35 10.09 -30.41
C CYS A 56 0.93 9.57 -30.14
N ASP A 57 0.65 8.33 -30.57
CA ASP A 57 -0.68 7.71 -30.41
C ASP A 57 -1.07 7.50 -28.93
N ASN A 58 -0.10 7.32 -28.04
CA ASN A 58 -0.34 7.08 -26.61
C ASN A 58 0.67 7.85 -25.75
N PHE A 59 0.48 9.16 -25.72
CA PHE A 59 1.35 10.08 -25.00
C PHE A 59 1.41 9.80 -23.50
N GLU A 60 0.27 9.48 -22.86
CA GLU A 60 0.23 9.22 -21.42
C GLU A 60 1.03 7.96 -21.04
N ALA A 61 0.97 6.89 -21.82
CA ALA A 61 1.80 5.71 -21.56
C ALA A 61 3.30 6.03 -21.68
N LEU A 62 3.69 6.95 -22.55
CA LEU A 62 5.09 7.40 -22.64
C LEU A 62 5.50 8.20 -21.40
N CYS A 63 4.63 9.10 -20.91
CA CYS A 63 4.81 9.80 -19.63
C CYS A 63 4.98 8.82 -18.47
N GLN A 64 4.10 7.81 -18.35
CA GLN A 64 4.16 6.79 -17.30
C GLN A 64 5.45 5.95 -17.36
N ARG A 65 5.93 5.62 -18.57
CA ARG A 65 7.21 4.91 -18.75
C ARG A 65 8.40 5.76 -18.34
N ASN A 66 8.40 7.05 -18.68
CA ASN A 66 9.44 7.99 -18.29
C ASN A 66 9.45 8.20 -16.76
N LEU A 67 8.26 8.37 -16.17
CA LEU A 67 8.09 8.43 -14.73
C LEU A 67 8.69 7.20 -14.03
N ALA A 68 8.29 5.98 -14.42
CA ALA A 68 8.84 4.75 -13.84
C ALA A 68 10.37 4.67 -13.98
N ALA A 69 10.94 5.12 -15.09
CA ALA A 69 12.37 5.11 -15.29
C ALA A 69 13.11 6.07 -14.34
N ASN A 70 12.51 7.22 -14.01
CA ASN A 70 13.14 8.25 -13.16
C ASN A 70 12.91 8.01 -11.66
N THR A 71 11.73 7.54 -11.28
CA THR A 71 11.32 7.41 -9.87
C THR A 71 11.30 5.98 -9.37
N GLY A 72 11.43 5.01 -10.28
CA GLY A 72 11.32 3.58 -10.01
C GLY A 72 9.88 3.04 -9.98
N MET A 73 8.86 3.90 -10.14
CA MET A 73 7.45 3.50 -10.11
C MET A 73 6.57 4.50 -10.87
N ASN A 74 5.63 4.02 -11.68
CA ASN A 74 4.62 4.88 -12.30
C ASN A 74 3.33 4.95 -11.44
N PHE A 75 2.33 5.71 -11.87
CA PHE A 75 1.08 5.84 -11.10
C PHE A 75 0.29 4.52 -11.00
N HIS A 76 0.30 3.70 -12.05
CA HIS A 76 -0.40 2.41 -12.04
C HIS A 76 0.29 1.42 -11.10
N ASP A 77 1.62 1.35 -11.13
CA ASP A 77 2.41 0.53 -10.21
C ASP A 77 2.16 0.97 -8.75
N PHE A 78 2.13 2.27 -8.50
CA PHE A 78 1.82 2.83 -7.19
C PHE A 78 0.38 2.51 -6.76
N PHE A 79 -0.58 2.58 -7.68
CA PHE A 79 -1.97 2.21 -7.40
C PHE A 79 -2.13 0.72 -7.09
N ILE A 80 -1.47 -0.17 -7.84
CA ILE A 80 -1.43 -1.62 -7.56
C ILE A 80 -0.87 -1.85 -6.16
N PHE A 81 0.23 -1.17 -5.83
CA PHE A 81 0.87 -1.29 -4.53
C PHE A 81 -0.10 -0.92 -3.41
N ILE A 82 -0.68 0.29 -3.42
CA ILE A 82 -1.58 0.72 -2.34
C ILE A 82 -2.86 -0.12 -2.28
N THR A 83 -3.37 -0.60 -3.42
CA THR A 83 -4.55 -1.48 -3.48
C THR A 83 -4.31 -2.78 -2.72
N ARG A 84 -3.15 -3.42 -2.95
CA ARG A 84 -2.76 -4.63 -2.20
C ARG A 84 -2.68 -4.35 -0.70
N PHE A 85 -2.08 -3.23 -0.30
CA PHE A 85 -2.01 -2.86 1.12
C PHE A 85 -3.39 -2.57 1.72
N VAL A 86 -4.31 -1.93 1.01
CA VAL A 86 -5.70 -1.76 1.48
C VAL A 86 -6.35 -3.09 1.72
N LEU A 87 -6.30 -4.01 0.75
CA LEU A 87 -6.92 -5.34 0.90
C LEU A 87 -6.38 -6.07 2.12
N VAL A 88 -5.06 -6.09 2.35
CA VAL A 88 -4.50 -6.73 3.54
C VAL A 88 -4.94 -6.05 4.84
N ASN A 89 -4.90 -4.71 4.90
CA ASN A 89 -5.32 -3.99 6.11
C ASN A 89 -6.83 -4.15 6.39
N VAL A 90 -7.68 -4.21 5.36
CA VAL A 90 -9.12 -4.49 5.50
C VAL A 90 -9.35 -5.92 5.99
N ILE A 91 -8.65 -6.90 5.41
CA ILE A 91 -8.73 -8.30 5.85
C ILE A 91 -8.35 -8.40 7.33
N GLU A 92 -7.21 -7.84 7.73
CA GLU A 92 -6.75 -7.88 9.12
C GLU A 92 -7.70 -7.13 10.07
N LEU A 93 -8.22 -5.98 9.66
CA LEU A 93 -9.19 -5.23 10.45
C LEU A 93 -10.46 -6.06 10.73
N TYR A 94 -10.99 -6.77 9.73
CA TYR A 94 -12.14 -7.64 9.92
C TYR A 94 -11.83 -8.85 10.82
N HIS A 95 -10.64 -9.46 10.70
CA HIS A 95 -10.24 -10.55 11.60
C HIS A 95 -10.20 -10.11 13.06
N VAL A 96 -9.75 -8.87 13.31
CA VAL A 96 -9.69 -8.31 14.66
C VAL A 96 -11.09 -7.99 15.19
N GLN A 97 -12.04 -7.64 14.33
CA GLN A 97 -13.41 -7.32 14.73
C GLN A 97 -14.31 -8.55 14.97
N GLU A 98 -13.86 -9.78 14.64
CA GLU A 98 -14.68 -10.98 14.88
C GLU A 98 -14.78 -11.32 16.39
N PRO A 99 -15.99 -11.72 16.86
CA PRO A 99 -16.36 -11.67 18.28
C PRO A 99 -15.75 -12.76 19.19
N GLU A 100 -14.98 -13.72 18.69
CA GLU A 100 -14.50 -14.83 19.54
C GLU A 100 -13.38 -14.44 20.52
N ASP A 101 -12.60 -13.38 20.24
CA ASP A 101 -11.47 -12.94 21.06
C ASP A 101 -11.64 -11.53 21.69
N ALA A 102 -12.87 -10.99 21.71
CA ALA A 102 -13.19 -9.63 22.15
C ALA A 102 -12.98 -9.35 23.66
N LYS A 103 -12.18 -10.15 24.38
CA LYS A 103 -11.84 -9.93 25.77
C LYS A 103 -10.35 -9.63 25.93
N VAL A 104 -10.11 -8.33 26.10
CA VAL A 104 -8.97 -7.72 26.80
C VAL A 104 -7.72 -7.54 25.91
N ASN A 105 -7.48 -6.28 25.48
CA ASN A 105 -6.24 -5.72 24.87
C ASN A 105 -6.19 -5.53 23.33
N LEU A 106 -7.33 -5.30 22.68
CA LEU A 106 -7.44 -5.06 21.23
C LEU A 106 -7.23 -3.62 20.67
N PRO A 107 -7.04 -2.52 21.45
CA PRO A 107 -6.98 -1.19 20.84
C PRO A 107 -5.78 -0.99 19.90
N GLU A 108 -4.55 -1.29 20.32
CA GLU A 108 -3.35 -0.77 19.63
C GLU A 108 -3.10 -1.33 18.22
N ALA A 109 -3.34 -2.62 17.98
CA ALA A 109 -3.18 -3.20 16.63
C ALA A 109 -4.22 -2.63 15.64
N THR A 110 -5.46 -2.44 16.11
CA THR A 110 -6.54 -1.81 15.34
C THR A 110 -6.16 -0.39 14.90
N HIS A 111 -5.47 0.37 15.75
CA HIS A 111 -5.01 1.72 15.41
C HIS A 111 -4.06 1.71 14.20
N HIS A 112 -3.18 0.72 14.08
CA HIS A 112 -2.25 0.66 12.95
C HIS A 112 -2.96 0.39 11.62
N TYR A 113 -3.91 -0.56 11.59
CA TYR A 113 -4.69 -0.85 10.39
C TYR A 113 -5.54 0.36 9.98
N VAL A 114 -6.24 0.97 10.95
CA VAL A 114 -7.05 2.16 10.72
C VAL A 114 -6.18 3.32 10.22
N TYR A 115 -5.02 3.56 10.84
CA TYR A 115 -4.10 4.61 10.40
C TYR A 115 -3.61 4.38 8.98
N ASN A 116 -3.16 3.17 8.65
CA ASN A 116 -2.74 2.84 7.28
C ASN A 116 -3.86 3.10 6.27
N LEU A 117 -5.08 2.64 6.56
CA LEU A 117 -6.25 2.83 5.69
C LEU A 117 -6.58 4.31 5.52
N MET A 118 -6.55 5.11 6.59
CA MET A 118 -6.77 6.55 6.51
C MET A 118 -5.71 7.24 5.64
N GLN A 119 -4.43 6.90 5.81
CA GLN A 119 -3.36 7.51 5.03
C GLN A 119 -3.46 7.14 3.53
N ILE A 120 -3.83 5.90 3.22
CA ILE A 120 -4.08 5.47 1.84
C ILE A 120 -5.32 6.16 1.27
N ARG A 121 -6.40 6.29 2.05
CA ARG A 121 -7.63 6.99 1.64
C ARG A 121 -7.35 8.44 1.24
N GLU A 122 -6.56 9.16 2.04
CA GLU A 122 -6.19 10.55 1.74
C GLU A 122 -5.38 10.66 0.44
N VAL A 123 -4.48 9.71 0.19
CA VAL A 123 -3.71 9.67 -1.05
C VAL A 123 -4.59 9.29 -2.24
N ALA A 124 -5.40 8.24 -2.13
CA ALA A 124 -6.35 7.83 -3.17
C ALA A 124 -7.31 8.97 -3.53
N SER A 125 -7.76 9.75 -2.56
CA SER A 125 -8.61 10.94 -2.80
C SER A 125 -7.92 12.00 -3.66
N LYS A 126 -6.60 12.16 -3.53
CA LYS A 126 -5.82 13.05 -4.41
C LYS A 126 -5.63 12.45 -5.81
N MET A 127 -5.46 11.12 -5.89
CA MET A 127 -5.29 10.41 -7.17
C MET A 127 -6.51 10.52 -8.08
N ILE A 128 -7.73 10.64 -7.52
CA ILE A 128 -8.97 10.91 -8.27
C ILE A 128 -8.82 12.10 -9.23
N SER A 129 -8.09 13.14 -8.81
CA SER A 129 -7.91 14.36 -9.60
C SER A 129 -6.80 14.27 -10.65
N ALA A 130 -6.04 13.17 -10.69
CA ALA A 130 -4.94 13.00 -11.63
C ALA A 130 -5.45 12.46 -12.97
N ASP A 131 -5.11 13.15 -14.05
CA ASP A 131 -5.53 12.86 -15.43
C ASP A 131 -5.20 11.41 -15.87
N ALA A 132 -4.14 10.82 -15.35
CA ALA A 132 -3.76 9.44 -15.62
C ALA A 132 -4.81 8.38 -15.18
N PHE A 133 -5.73 8.74 -14.27
CA PHE A 133 -6.84 7.90 -13.85
C PHE A 133 -8.17 8.28 -14.52
N SER A 134 -8.13 9.13 -15.56
CA SER A 134 -9.31 9.41 -16.38
C SER A 134 -9.79 8.14 -17.10
N ILE A 135 -11.08 8.09 -17.44
CA ILE A 135 -11.68 6.96 -18.17
C ILE A 135 -10.91 6.68 -19.46
N GLU A 136 -10.49 7.71 -20.18
CA GLU A 136 -9.73 7.60 -21.42
C GLU A 136 -8.39 6.91 -21.17
N ASN A 137 -7.60 7.38 -20.21
CA ASN A 137 -6.28 6.84 -19.91
C ASN A 137 -6.34 5.43 -19.28
N LEU A 138 -7.33 5.15 -18.43
CA LEU A 138 -7.58 3.82 -17.89
C LEU A 138 -7.95 2.80 -18.99
N CYS A 139 -8.62 3.24 -20.06
CA CYS A 139 -8.97 2.36 -21.18
C CYS A 139 -7.74 1.83 -21.94
N VAL A 140 -6.64 2.60 -21.95
CA VAL A 140 -5.42 2.27 -22.72
C VAL A 140 -4.40 1.45 -21.90
N ILE A 141 -4.69 1.16 -20.63
CA ILE A 141 -3.84 0.31 -19.79
C ILE A 141 -3.81 -1.12 -20.35
N SER A 142 -2.63 -1.75 -20.31
CA SER A 142 -2.47 -3.15 -20.73
C SER A 142 -3.39 -4.09 -19.93
N GLU A 143 -3.89 -5.13 -20.58
CA GLU A 143 -4.79 -6.11 -19.94
C GLU A 143 -4.16 -6.73 -18.67
N GLY A 144 -2.84 -6.94 -18.69
CA GLY A 144 -2.09 -7.44 -17.53
C GLY A 144 -2.14 -6.48 -16.34
N ASN A 145 -1.92 -5.18 -16.57
CA ASN A 145 -2.00 -4.17 -15.51
C ASN A 145 -3.44 -3.98 -15.03
N ARG A 146 -4.41 -3.95 -15.95
CA ARG A 146 -5.84 -3.90 -15.61
C ARG A 146 -6.23 -5.06 -14.71
N SER A 147 -5.89 -6.29 -15.08
CA SER A 147 -6.20 -7.47 -14.26
C SER A 147 -5.43 -7.51 -12.94
N ALA A 148 -4.22 -6.95 -12.87
CA ALA A 148 -3.43 -6.88 -11.63
C ALA A 148 -3.97 -5.82 -10.65
N MET A 149 -4.69 -4.82 -11.17
CA MET A 149 -5.32 -3.73 -10.40
C MET A 149 -6.74 -4.09 -9.96
N SER A 150 -7.55 -4.64 -10.86
CA SER A 150 -9.00 -4.64 -10.67
C SER A 150 -9.54 -5.93 -10.08
N ASP A 151 -9.08 -7.11 -10.50
CA ASP A 151 -9.71 -8.38 -10.15
C ASP A 151 -9.33 -8.81 -8.73
N VAL A 152 -10.17 -8.45 -7.75
CA VAL A 152 -9.94 -8.72 -6.34
C VAL A 152 -9.76 -10.22 -6.10
N THR A 153 -10.53 -11.07 -6.78
CA THR A 153 -10.41 -12.53 -6.62
C THR A 153 -9.04 -13.03 -7.08
N LYS A 154 -8.53 -12.54 -8.21
CA LYS A 154 -7.19 -12.88 -8.68
C LYS A 154 -6.12 -12.33 -7.74
N ILE A 155 -6.26 -11.09 -7.25
CA ILE A 155 -5.30 -10.50 -6.30
C ILE A 155 -5.21 -11.35 -5.04
N LEU A 156 -6.34 -11.75 -4.46
CA LEU A 156 -6.35 -12.56 -3.23
C LEU A 156 -5.79 -13.98 -3.45
N LYS A 157 -5.83 -14.48 -4.69
CA LYS A 157 -5.23 -15.77 -5.07
C LYS A 157 -3.75 -15.67 -5.45
N ASP A 158 -3.25 -14.48 -5.77
CA ASP A 158 -1.84 -14.23 -6.13
C ASP A 158 -0.88 -14.65 -5.01
N ASP A 159 0.15 -15.43 -5.35
CA ASP A 159 1.16 -15.88 -4.38
C ASP A 159 1.93 -14.69 -3.77
N GLY A 160 2.14 -13.63 -4.56
CA GLY A 160 2.77 -12.40 -4.07
C GLY A 160 1.93 -11.72 -3.00
N PHE A 161 0.62 -11.63 -3.22
CA PHE A 161 -0.32 -11.11 -2.23
C PHE A 161 -0.37 -11.97 -0.97
N ARG A 162 -0.45 -13.30 -1.10
CA ARG A 162 -0.45 -14.22 0.06
C ARG A 162 0.80 -14.06 0.91
N ARG A 163 1.98 -13.94 0.29
CA ARG A 163 3.23 -13.65 0.99
C ARG A 163 3.19 -12.30 1.70
N LEU A 164 2.75 -11.25 1.02
CA LEU A 164 2.58 -9.92 1.61
C LEU A 164 1.68 -9.99 2.85
N TRP A 165 0.53 -10.63 2.72
CA TRP A 165 -0.43 -10.79 3.81
C TRP A 165 0.22 -11.47 5.01
N MET A 166 0.79 -12.67 4.82
CA MET A 166 1.45 -13.42 5.89
C MET A 166 2.55 -12.61 6.59
N THR A 167 3.42 -11.96 5.81
CA THR A 167 4.51 -11.12 6.36
C THR A 167 3.96 -9.93 7.16
N LEU A 168 2.88 -9.29 6.69
CA LEU A 168 2.26 -8.18 7.41
C LEU A 168 1.63 -8.66 8.72
N SER A 169 0.89 -9.77 8.70
CA SER A 169 0.28 -10.37 9.89
C SER A 169 1.35 -10.74 10.92
N GLU A 170 2.45 -11.36 10.49
CA GLU A 170 3.60 -11.68 11.35
C GLU A 170 4.24 -10.42 11.95
N ALA A 171 4.42 -9.37 11.15
CA ALA A 171 4.98 -8.11 11.63
C ALA A 171 4.11 -7.46 12.70
N TYR A 172 2.78 -7.44 12.50
CA TYR A 172 1.85 -6.91 13.50
C TYR A 172 1.79 -7.77 14.76
N GLU A 173 1.85 -9.08 14.63
CA GLU A 173 1.97 -9.99 15.77
C GLU A 173 3.26 -9.75 16.55
N CYS A 174 4.39 -9.52 15.86
CA CYS A 174 5.64 -9.13 16.50
C CYS A 174 5.55 -7.78 17.22
N ILE A 175 4.92 -6.77 16.61
CA ILE A 175 4.69 -5.46 17.24
C ILE A 175 3.82 -5.63 18.50
N ARG A 176 2.71 -6.37 18.37
CA ARG A 176 1.79 -6.68 19.48
C ARG A 176 2.50 -7.39 20.61
N ARG A 177 3.32 -8.42 20.31
CA ARG A 177 4.12 -9.15 21.31
C ARG A 177 5.19 -8.26 21.95
N GLY A 178 5.92 -7.47 21.17
CA GLY A 178 6.95 -6.56 21.67
C GLY A 178 6.37 -5.48 22.57
N GLN A 179 5.19 -4.94 22.22
CA GLN A 179 4.42 -4.03 23.06
C GLN A 179 3.93 -4.74 24.33
N ARG A 180 3.42 -5.97 24.22
CA ARG A 180 3.00 -6.78 25.39
C ARG A 180 4.16 -7.03 26.35
N ILE A 181 5.36 -7.33 25.86
CA ILE A 181 6.57 -7.47 26.68
C ILE A 181 6.91 -6.14 27.36
N LEU A 182 6.80 -5.00 26.67
CA LEU A 182 7.03 -3.68 27.27
C LEU A 182 6.00 -3.33 28.37
N TYR A 183 4.75 -3.80 28.21
CA TYR A 183 3.68 -3.69 29.21
C TYR A 183 3.83 -4.69 30.36
N GLU A 184 4.23 -5.94 30.09
CA GLU A 184 4.52 -6.98 31.10
C GLU A 184 5.77 -6.62 31.93
N VAL A 185 6.77 -5.93 31.36
CA VAL A 185 7.90 -5.38 32.12
C VAL A 185 7.47 -4.27 33.11
N ARG A 186 6.28 -3.67 32.94
CA ARG A 186 5.67 -2.77 33.94
C ARG A 186 4.81 -3.48 35.00
N TYR A 187 4.48 -4.75 34.81
CA TYR A 187 3.70 -5.57 35.74
C TYR A 187 4.23 -7.00 35.73
N LEU A 188 5.21 -7.28 36.58
CA LEU A 188 5.76 -8.63 36.70
C LEU A 188 4.70 -9.64 37.20
N ASN A 189 4.82 -10.84 36.60
CA ASN A 189 4.26 -12.16 36.93
C ASN A 189 2.88 -12.50 36.33
N GLN A 190 2.86 -13.15 35.15
CA GLN A 190 2.58 -14.60 35.04
C GLN A 190 2.60 -15.11 33.58
N GLU A 191 2.78 -16.43 33.49
CA GLU A 191 3.14 -17.29 32.36
C GLU A 191 2.21 -17.25 31.13
N GLY A 192 2.75 -17.68 29.97
CA GLY A 192 1.92 -18.24 28.90
C GLY A 192 2.44 -18.02 27.48
N CYS A 193 3.34 -18.90 27.04
CA CYS A 193 3.67 -19.10 25.63
C CYS A 193 2.52 -19.86 24.94
N LEU A 194 1.97 -19.35 23.83
CA LEU A 194 1.21 -20.18 22.89
C LEU A 194 1.47 -19.78 21.43
N SER A 195 1.49 -20.84 20.63
CA SER A 195 2.12 -21.06 19.33
C SER A 195 1.51 -20.31 18.15
N VAL A 196 2.38 -19.93 17.22
CA VAL A 196 2.05 -19.49 15.86
C VAL A 196 1.69 -20.72 15.04
N THR A 197 0.39 -20.98 14.88
CA THR A 197 -0.15 -21.68 13.72
C THR A 197 -1.60 -21.27 13.59
N CYS A 198 -1.89 -20.30 12.72
CA CYS A 198 -3.24 -20.15 12.19
C CYS A 198 -3.13 -20.06 10.66
N SER A 199 -3.46 -21.17 10.01
CA SER A 199 -3.73 -21.21 8.58
C SER A 199 -5.03 -20.44 8.35
N LYS A 200 -4.97 -19.11 8.29
CA LYS A 200 -6.14 -18.23 8.02
C LYS A 200 -6.60 -18.31 6.55
N SER A 201 -6.48 -19.46 5.90
CA SER A 201 -6.94 -19.66 4.51
C SER A 201 -8.46 -19.83 4.39
N ASP A 202 -9.14 -20.15 5.49
CA ASP A 202 -10.56 -20.54 5.49
C ASP A 202 -11.42 -19.43 6.10
N CYS A 203 -11.20 -18.19 5.67
CA CYS A 203 -11.84 -17.02 6.28
C CYS A 203 -13.04 -16.52 5.47
N ASN A 204 -14.23 -16.51 6.09
CA ASN A 204 -15.46 -15.85 5.62
C ASN A 204 -15.23 -14.37 5.21
N VAL A 205 -14.19 -13.72 5.74
CA VAL A 205 -13.80 -12.34 5.40
C VAL A 205 -13.40 -12.19 3.93
N VAL A 206 -12.70 -13.17 3.34
CA VAL A 206 -12.30 -13.12 1.92
C VAL A 206 -13.53 -13.18 1.02
N ASP A 207 -14.48 -14.05 1.35
CA ASP A 207 -15.76 -14.16 0.66
C ASP A 207 -16.58 -12.89 0.83
N ARG A 208 -16.57 -12.27 2.03
CA ARG A 208 -17.24 -11.01 2.33
C ARG A 208 -16.69 -9.84 1.51
N ILE A 209 -15.37 -9.72 1.40
CA ILE A 209 -14.71 -8.69 0.58
C ILE A 209 -15.03 -8.91 -0.90
N THR A 210 -14.90 -10.15 -1.37
CA THR A 210 -15.18 -10.51 -2.77
C THR A 210 -16.66 -10.32 -3.14
N PHE A 211 -17.56 -10.54 -2.17
CA PHE A 211 -18.99 -10.26 -2.33
C PHE A 211 -19.27 -8.76 -2.44
N PHE A 212 -18.61 -7.95 -1.60
CA PHE A 212 -18.80 -6.50 -1.57
C PHE A 212 -18.17 -5.80 -2.79
N MET A 213 -16.95 -6.19 -3.17
CA MET A 213 -16.19 -5.56 -4.24
C MET A 213 -15.44 -6.61 -5.05
N ARG A 214 -15.95 -6.89 -6.25
CA ARG A 214 -15.31 -7.82 -7.20
C ARG A 214 -14.19 -7.16 -7.99
N GLU A 215 -14.38 -5.88 -8.33
CA GLU A 215 -13.47 -5.13 -9.18
C GLU A 215 -13.14 -3.75 -8.58
N ILE A 216 -11.87 -3.33 -8.71
CA ILE A 216 -11.37 -2.00 -8.35
C ILE A 216 -10.90 -1.31 -9.65
N HIS A 217 -11.68 -0.37 -10.18
CA HIS A 217 -11.37 0.28 -11.45
C HIS A 217 -10.50 1.52 -11.30
N GLY A 218 -10.47 2.12 -10.11
CA GLY A 218 -9.71 3.34 -9.88
C GLY A 218 -9.68 3.79 -8.43
N PRO A 219 -9.08 4.96 -8.16
CA PRO A 219 -8.95 5.52 -6.82
C PRO A 219 -10.28 5.72 -6.08
N GLU A 220 -11.36 6.03 -6.79
CA GLU A 220 -12.71 6.17 -6.24
C GLU A 220 -13.20 4.87 -5.60
N ASP A 221 -13.01 3.73 -6.28
CA ASP A 221 -13.36 2.41 -5.74
C ASP A 221 -12.57 2.11 -4.47
N LEU A 222 -11.28 2.46 -4.47
CA LEU A 222 -10.41 2.24 -3.32
C LEU A 222 -10.86 3.07 -2.12
N VAL A 223 -11.24 4.33 -2.32
CA VAL A 223 -11.81 5.18 -1.26
C VAL A 223 -13.12 4.58 -0.73
N ARG A 224 -14.02 4.13 -1.60
CA ARG A 224 -15.29 3.49 -1.19
C ARG A 224 -15.08 2.22 -0.37
N LEU A 225 -14.11 1.39 -0.76
CA LEU A 225 -13.75 0.18 -0.02
C LEU A 225 -13.27 0.52 1.39
N ILE A 226 -12.38 1.52 1.52
CA ILE A 226 -11.86 1.96 2.81
C ILE A 226 -12.99 2.52 3.68
N ASP A 227 -13.84 3.39 3.12
CA ASP A 227 -14.95 4.01 3.84
C ASP A 227 -15.96 2.99 4.36
N THR A 228 -16.14 1.88 3.64
CA THR A 228 -17.02 0.78 4.08
C THR A 228 -16.38 -0.07 5.18
N ALA A 229 -15.05 -0.24 5.15
CA ALA A 229 -14.33 -1.06 6.12
C ALA A 229 -14.10 -0.35 7.47
N LEU A 230 -14.06 0.98 7.48
CA LEU A 230 -13.90 1.75 8.71
C LEU A 230 -15.25 1.90 9.43
N PRO A 231 -15.32 1.66 10.75
CA PRO A 231 -16.55 1.87 11.51
C PRO A 231 -16.94 3.36 11.49
N GLU A 232 -18.24 3.64 11.32
CA GLU A 232 -18.81 4.99 11.41
C GLU A 232 -18.41 5.63 12.75
N ARG A 233 -17.91 6.88 12.70
CA ARG A 233 -17.52 7.65 13.89
C ARG A 233 -18.73 8.16 14.66
#